data_AF-I7JTZ7-F1
#
_entry.id   AF-I7JTZ7-F1
#
_cell.length_a   1.000
_cell.length_b   1.000
_cell.length_c   1.000
_cell.angle_alpha   90.00
_cell.angle_beta   90.00
_cell.angle_gamma   90.00
#
_symmetry.space_group_name_H-M   'P 1'
#
loop_
_entity.id
_entity.type
_entity.pdbx_description
1 polymer ?
#
loop_
_entity_poly.entity_id
_entity_poly.type
_entity_poly.pdbx_seq_one_letter_code
_entity_poly.pdbx_strand_id
1 'polypeptide(L)' 'MVETRHSVAEEAFQRLVKERKAYENELAALREKLATMGEAEDRYTRRLIEDQIKETCKALEMVDRQVLKFSCSQEEK' A
#
# COMPACT_ATOMS: atom_id res chain seq x y z
N MET A 1 -26.86 -15.97 17.65
CA MET A 1 -25.68 -15.08 17.54
C MET A 1 -24.60 -15.89 16.87
N VAL A 2 -24.27 -15.59 15.61
CA VAL A 2 -23.19 -16.29 14.90
C VAL A 2 -21.89 -15.68 15.39
N GLU A 3 -21.24 -16.34 16.35
CA GLU A 3 -19.90 -15.99 16.78
C GLU A 3 -18.98 -16.08 15.56
N THR A 4 -18.56 -14.92 15.06
CA THR A 4 -17.54 -14.80 14.02
C THR A 4 -16.21 -15.26 14.61
N ARG A 5 -15.97 -16.56 14.57
CA ARG A 5 -14.63 -17.15 14.71
C ARG A 5 -13.82 -16.78 13.46
N HIS A 6 -13.40 -15.52 13.37
CA HIS A 6 -12.42 -15.13 12.38
C HIS A 6 -11.12 -15.87 12.71
N SER A 7 -10.64 -16.66 11.76
CA SER A 7 -9.34 -17.30 11.88
C SER A 7 -8.28 -16.21 12.03
N VAL A 8 -7.24 -16.45 12.83
CA VAL A 8 -6.06 -15.54 12.92
C VAL A 8 -5.52 -15.19 11.52
N ALA A 9 -5.65 -16.10 10.56
CA ALA A 9 -5.26 -15.88 9.16
C ALA A 9 -6.18 -14.88 8.43
N GLU A 10 -7.49 -14.88 8.71
CA GLU A 10 -8.45 -13.94 8.13
C GLU A 10 -8.23 -12.53 8.66
N GLU A 11 -7.96 -12.39 9.97
CA GLU A 11 -7.59 -11.09 10.56
C GLU A 11 -6.27 -10.56 10.00
N ALA A 12 -5.26 -11.43 9.85
CA ALA A 12 -3.98 -11.06 9.25
C ALA A 12 -4.15 -10.58 7.80
N PHE A 13 -4.96 -11.28 7.01
CA PHE A 13 -5.27 -10.87 5.64
C PHE A 13 -6.01 -9.53 5.59
N GLN A 14 -7.01 -9.31 6.45
CA GLN A 14 -7.71 -8.03 6.52
C GLN A 14 -6.78 -6.87 6.91
N ARG A 15 -5.79 -7.10 7.78
CA ARG A 15 -4.76 -6.10 8.12
C ARG A 15 -3.91 -5.75 6.90
N LEU A 16 -3.44 -6.75 6.16
CA LEU A 16 -2.67 -6.54 4.93
C LEU A 16 -3.46 -5.79 3.86
N VAL A 17 -4.75 -6.09 3.70
CA VAL A 17 -5.62 -5.36 2.76
C VAL A 17 -5.80 -3.90 3.19
N LYS A 18 -5.95 -3.62 4.49
CA LYS A 18 -6.03 -2.25 5.00
C LYS A 18 -4.72 -1.49 4.80
N GLU A 19 -3.60 -2.15 5.05
CA GLU A 19 -2.25 -1.60 4.85
C GLU A 19 -1.99 -1.28 3.37
N ARG A 20 -2.33 -2.20 2.48
CA ARG A 20 -2.28 -1.99 1.02
C ARG A 20 -3.07 -0.75 0.61
N LYS A 21 -4.32 -0.64 1.07
CA LYS A 21 -5.18 0.52 0.78
C LYS A 21 -4.60 1.83 1.32
N ALA A 22 -3.95 1.81 2.48
CA ALA A 22 -3.28 2.99 3.03
C ALA A 22 -2.14 3.46 2.12
N TYR A 23 -1.30 2.55 1.64
CA TYR A 23 -0.22 2.88 0.70
C TYR A 23 -0.74 3.34 -0.68
N GLU A 24 -1.83 2.75 -1.18
CA GLU A 24 -2.48 3.22 -2.41
C GLU A 24 -3.01 4.65 -2.27
N ASN A 25 -3.63 4.98 -1.13
CA ASN A 25 -4.11 6.33 -0.84
C ASN A 25 -2.94 7.33 -0.69
N GLU A 26 -1.85 6.94 -0.02
CA GLU A 26 -0.65 7.77 0.11
C GLU A 26 -0.04 8.07 -1.26
N LEU A 27 0.08 7.06 -2.13
CA LEU A 27 0.55 7.24 -3.50
C LEU A 27 -0.33 8.20 -4.30
N ALA A 28 -1.65 8.09 -4.16
CA ALA A 28 -2.58 9.00 -4.82
C ALA A 28 -2.34 10.45 -4.37
N ALA A 29 -2.21 10.69 -3.07
CA ALA A 29 -1.95 12.01 -2.50
C ALA A 29 -0.59 12.58 -2.93
N LEU A 30 0.47 11.77 -2.94
CA LEU A 30 1.80 12.19 -3.38
C LEU A 30 1.83 12.55 -4.88
N ARG A 31 1.12 11.78 -5.71
CA ARG A 31 1.00 12.04 -7.15
C ARG A 31 0.20 13.31 -7.44
N GLU A 32 -0.90 13.53 -6.72
CA GLU A 32 -1.69 14.77 -6.82
C GLU A 32 -0.85 15.98 -6.40
N LYS A 33 -0.10 15.86 -5.30
CA LYS A 33 0.84 16.90 -4.85
C LYS A 33 1.90 17.20 -5.91
N LEU A 34 2.47 16.19 -6.56
CA LEU A 34 3.44 16.38 -7.63
C LEU A 34 2.84 16.99 -8.90
N ALA A 35 1.57 16.69 -9.21
CA ALA A 35 0.84 17.25 -10.34
C ALA A 35 0.46 18.73 -10.13
N THR A 36 0.21 19.13 -8.89
CA THR A 36 -0.13 20.51 -8.51
C THR A 36 1.10 21.38 -8.24
N MET A 37 2.30 20.79 -8.12
CA MET A 37 3.55 21.54 -8.05
C MET A 37 3.88 22.20 -9.40
N GLY A 38 4.00 23.53 -9.40
CA GLY A 38 4.46 24.29 -10.55
C GLY A 38 5.91 23.96 -10.94
N GLU A 39 6.23 24.09 -12.23
CA GLU A 39 7.54 23.69 -12.78
C GLU A 39 8.74 24.48 -12.24
N ALA A 40 8.51 25.68 -11.71
CA ALA A 40 9.56 26.66 -11.46
C ALA A 40 10.06 26.73 -10.00
N GLU A 41 9.30 26.27 -9.01
CA GLU A 41 9.55 26.73 -7.62
C GLU A 41 10.30 25.77 -6.69
N ASP A 42 10.32 24.45 -6.92
CA ASP A 42 11.00 23.58 -5.95
C ASP A 42 11.47 22.22 -6.49
N ARG A 43 12.61 22.24 -7.19
CA ARG A 43 13.28 21.03 -7.72
C ARG A 43 13.65 20.04 -6.62
N TYR A 44 13.99 20.54 -5.42
CA TYR A 44 14.36 19.71 -4.29
C TYR A 44 13.14 18.99 -3.72
N THR A 45 12.06 19.72 -3.44
CA THR A 45 10.82 19.13 -2.93
C THR A 45 10.18 18.19 -3.94
N ARG A 46 10.27 18.48 -5.25
CA ARG A 46 9.81 17.55 -6.29
C ARG A 46 10.56 16.23 -6.21
N ARG A 47 11.89 16.28 -6.12
CA ARG A 47 12.73 15.08 -6.01
C ARG A 47 12.45 14.31 -4.72
N LEU A 48 12.21 15.01 -3.61
CA LEU A 48 11.82 14.39 -2.35
C LEU A 48 10.49 13.62 -2.48
N ILE A 49 9.49 14.22 -3.15
CA ILE A 49 8.19 13.55 -3.38
C ILE A 49 8.35 12.36 -4.33
N GLU A 50 9.19 12.47 -5.37
CA GLU A 50 9.51 11.34 -6.26
C GLU A 50 10.17 10.18 -5.49
N ASP A 51 11.10 10.49 -4.59
CA ASP A 51 11.76 9.49 -3.75
C ASP A 51 10.77 8.86 -2.76
N GLN A 52 9.87 9.65 -2.17
CA GLN A 52 8.77 9.14 -1.35
C GLN A 52 7.86 8.20 -2.15
N ILE A 53 7.44 8.59 -3.36
CA ILE A 53 6.63 7.73 -4.24
C ILE A 53 7.35 6.41 -4.51
N LYS A 54 8.67 6.42 -4.78
CA LYS A 54 9.44 5.19 -5.01
C LYS A 54 9.45 4.28 -3.78
N GLU A 55 9.68 4.84 -2.59
CA GLU A 55 9.69 4.05 -1.36
C GLU A 55 8.29 3.50 -1.02
N THR A 56 7.23 4.29 -1.19
CA THR A 56 5.85 3.83 -1.00
C THR A 56 5.47 2.75 -2.02
N CYS A 57 5.92 2.83 -3.28
CA CYS A 57 5.75 1.75 -4.26
C CYS A 57 6.45 0.46 -3.82
N LYS A 58 7.68 0.52 -3.31
CA LYS A 58 8.39 -0.67 -2.79
C LYS A 58 7.66 -1.28 -1.60
N ALA A 59 7.16 -0.46 -0.69
CA ALA A 59 6.36 -0.93 0.44
C ALA A 59 5.08 -1.65 -0.04
N LEU A 60 4.37 -1.06 -1.01
CA LEU A 60 3.19 -1.65 -1.62
C LEU A 60 3.51 -3.01 -2.28
N GLU A 61 4.60 -3.11 -3.04
CA GLU A 61 5.04 -4.37 -3.63
C GLU A 61 5.30 -5.46 -2.58
N MET A 62 5.88 -5.10 -1.43
CA MET A 62 6.09 -6.05 -0.34
C MET A 62 4.77 -6.54 0.27
N VAL A 63 3.81 -5.63 0.46
CA VAL A 63 2.47 -5.99 0.95
C VAL A 63 1.74 -6.87 -0.06
N ASP A 64 1.77 -6.53 -1.35
CA ASP A 64 1.15 -7.33 -2.41
C ASP A 64 1.74 -8.75 -2.48
N ARG A 65 3.06 -8.89 -2.32
CA ARG A 65 3.69 -10.22 -2.21
C ARG A 65 3.21 -11.00 -0.99
N GLN A 66 2.98 -10.35 0.14
CA GLN A 66 2.44 -11.01 1.33
C GLN A 66 0.98 -11.43 1.12
N VAL A 67 0.16 -10.55 0.54
CA VAL A 67 -1.24 -10.84 0.16
C VAL A 67 -1.31 -12.04 -0.78
N LEU A 68 -0.47 -12.08 -1.82
CA LEU A 68 -0.39 -13.21 -2.76
C LEU A 68 0.00 -14.53 -2.08
N LYS A 69 0.94 -14.50 -1.14
CA LYS A 69 1.30 -15.69 -0.35
C LYS A 69 0.11 -16.22 0.44
N PHE A 70 -0.69 -15.35 1.06
CA PHE A 70 -1.91 -15.76 1.76
C PHE A 70 -2.95 -16.37 0.81
N SER A 71 -3.09 -15.85 -0.40
CA SER A 71 -3.99 -16.40 -1.42
C SER A 71 -3.52 -17.78 -1.93
N CYS A 72 -2.24 -17.94 -2.26
CA CYS A 72 -1.71 -19.22 -2.74
C CYS A 72 -1.67 -20.31 -1.65
N SER A 73 -1.40 -19.95 -0.39
CA SER A 73 -1.41 -20.91 0.72
C SER A 73 -2.81 -21.42 1.10
N GLN A 74 -3.90 -20.86 0.55
CA GLN A 74 -5.25 -21.41 0.70
C GLN A 74 -5.60 -22.48 -0.35
N GLU A 75 -4.89 -22.57 -1.48
CA GLU A 75 -5.18 -23.58 -2.52
C GLU A 75 -4.51 -24.95 -2.27
N GLU A 76 -3.63 -25.07 -1.27
CA GLU A 76 -2.94 -26.34 -0.93
C GLU A 76 -3.65 -27.19 0.16
N LYS A 77 -4.97 -27.05 0.37
CA LYS A 77 -5.74 -27.88 1.32
C LYS A 77 -6.95 -28.57 0.72
#